data_AF-F0W614-F1
#
_entry.id   AF-F0W614-F1
#
_cell.length_a   1.000
_cell.length_b   1.000
_cell.length_c   1.000
_cell.angle_alpha   90.00
_cell.angle_beta   90.00
_cell.angle_gamma   90.00
#
_symmetry.space_group_name_H-M   'P 1'
#
loop_
_entity.id
_entity.type
_entity.pdbx_description
1 polymer ?
#
loop_
_entity_poly.entity_id
_entity_poly.type
_entity_poly.pdbx_seq_one_letter_code
_entity_poly.pdbx_strand_id
1 'polypeptide(L)'
;MSSMIPLFAARQFSPKQLAIVRRAALQVKRRVWYLNVILFSLILYTSYYLPYKYVRVQGRCESNWIQLNKDGSASQQGTICCSDDTASISPCYRGMELSKIAVSVKGAWVFPFLPLIINYISVILGPKPSLEHIRVLTRRALLYAGIMLFRLMVLYKLLNGVEKRIVPFILPNHDAKKSCWYRFLRHDQKCVDAFDFSDHLILLVTHYIAIPLFEWFALAIESPRLWYNNLRIVVLRLSVFMELITAVYFIYITTKYFHTPLENVIALVLTEICVLYPLYLLSQDRLANFVTKRQLSWLQLQWFVSPPSSFK
;
A
#
# COMPACT_ATOMS: atom_id res chain seq x y z
N MET A 1 -30.55 -1.12 -34.64
CA MET A 1 -30.38 -0.16 -33.53
C MET A 1 -29.64 -0.84 -32.40
N SER A 2 -28.35 -0.55 -32.24
CA SER A 2 -27.53 -1.10 -31.16
C SER A 2 -27.87 -0.33 -29.88
N SER A 3 -28.58 -0.96 -28.95
CA SER A 3 -28.87 -0.37 -27.65
C SER A 3 -27.55 -0.18 -26.91
N MET A 4 -27.05 1.06 -26.83
CA MET A 4 -25.98 1.43 -25.92
C MET A 4 -26.47 1.16 -24.50
N ILE A 5 -26.13 -0.01 -23.94
CA ILE A 5 -26.33 -0.30 -22.53
C ILE A 5 -25.45 0.70 -21.77
N PRO A 6 -26.03 1.64 -21.00
CA PRO A 6 -25.27 2.72 -20.42
C PRO A 6 -24.12 2.15 -19.59
N LEU A 7 -22.93 2.72 -19.79
CA LEU A 7 -21.70 2.37 -19.07
C LEU A 7 -21.86 2.58 -17.54
N PHE A 8 -22.94 3.22 -17.13
CA PHE A 8 -23.28 3.65 -15.78
C PHE A 8 -24.72 3.25 -15.38
N ALA A 9 -25.21 2.06 -15.75
CA ALA A 9 -26.42 1.51 -15.12
C ALA A 9 -26.07 0.97 -13.71
N ALA A 10 -26.53 1.65 -12.66
CA ALA A 10 -26.41 1.19 -11.28
C ALA A 10 -27.38 0.04 -11.01
N ARG A 11 -26.88 -1.04 -10.40
CA ARG A 11 -27.71 -2.19 -10.05
C ARG A 11 -28.03 -2.17 -8.56
N GLN A 12 -29.32 -2.08 -8.24
CA GLN A 12 -29.77 -2.17 -6.84
C GLN A 12 -29.60 -3.61 -6.32
N PHE A 13 -29.09 -3.73 -5.09
CA PHE A 13 -28.93 -5.02 -4.42
C PHE A 13 -30.27 -5.53 -3.86
N SER A 14 -30.55 -6.82 -4.04
CA SER A 14 -31.67 -7.47 -3.35
C SER A 14 -31.41 -7.57 -1.84
N PRO A 15 -32.45 -7.75 -0.99
CA PRO A 15 -32.26 -7.89 0.46
C PRO A 15 -31.27 -9.00 0.85
N LYS A 16 -31.27 -10.12 0.11
CA LYS A 16 -30.33 -11.24 0.31
C LYS A 16 -28.89 -10.84 -0.06
N GLN A 17 -28.72 -10.11 -1.16
CA GLN A 17 -27.41 -9.60 -1.58
C GLN A 17 -26.86 -8.58 -0.57
N LEU A 18 -27.73 -7.71 -0.03
CA LEU A 18 -27.37 -6.75 1.01
C LEU A 18 -26.87 -7.45 2.28
N ALA A 19 -27.49 -8.57 2.66
CA ALA A 19 -27.05 -9.37 3.81
C ALA A 19 -25.64 -9.97 3.60
N ILE A 20 -25.33 -10.44 2.39
CA ILE A 20 -23.98 -10.93 2.03
C ILE A 20 -22.96 -9.80 2.11
N VAL A 21 -23.28 -8.64 1.52
CA VAL A 21 -22.41 -7.45 1.54
C VAL A 21 -22.13 -7.02 2.99
N ARG A 22 -23.16 -6.93 3.84
CA ARG A 22 -23.01 -6.58 5.26
C ARG A 22 -22.13 -7.57 6.01
N ARG A 23 -22.31 -8.87 5.78
CA ARG A 23 -21.48 -9.92 6.41
C ARG A 23 -20.02 -9.81 5.97
N ALA A 24 -19.77 -9.61 4.67
CA ALA A 24 -18.43 -9.41 4.14
C ALA A 24 -17.77 -8.15 4.72
N ALA A 25 -18.51 -7.03 4.77
CA ALA A 25 -18.03 -5.78 5.36
C ALA A 25 -17.65 -5.93 6.84
N LEU A 26 -18.44 -6.68 7.63
CA LEU A 26 -18.10 -6.97 9.03
C LEU A 26 -16.84 -7.83 9.16
N GLN A 27 -16.69 -8.86 8.33
CA GLN A 27 -15.49 -9.71 8.34
C GLN A 27 -14.25 -8.92 7.94
N VAL A 28 -14.35 -8.05 6.94
CA VAL A 28 -13.24 -7.20 6.50
C VAL A 28 -12.92 -6.14 7.54
N LYS A 29 -13.92 -5.50 8.17
CA LYS A 29 -13.69 -4.59 9.30
C LYS A 29 -12.83 -5.23 10.37
N ARG A 30 -13.17 -6.46 10.77
CA ARG A 30 -12.43 -7.20 11.80
C ARG A 30 -10.98 -7.48 11.37
N ARG A 31 -10.76 -7.83 10.09
CA ARG A 31 -9.42 -8.10 9.53
C ARG A 31 -8.57 -6.84 9.38
N VAL A 32 -9.15 -5.74 8.90
CA VAL A 32 -8.48 -4.43 8.84
C VAL A 32 -8.06 -4.02 10.25
N TRP A 33 -8.94 -4.18 11.24
CA TRP A 33 -8.59 -3.89 12.62
C TRP A 33 -7.41 -4.73 13.12
N TYR A 34 -7.42 -6.05 12.87
CA TYR A 34 -6.27 -6.91 13.22
C TYR A 34 -4.99 -6.51 12.51
N LEU A 35 -5.06 -6.19 11.21
CA LEU A 35 -3.91 -5.74 10.46
C LEU A 35 -3.36 -4.43 11.04
N ASN A 36 -4.22 -3.46 11.34
CA ASN A 36 -3.81 -2.19 11.92
C ASN A 36 -3.13 -2.40 13.28
N VAL A 37 -3.71 -3.26 14.14
CA VAL A 37 -3.07 -3.62 15.42
C VAL A 37 -1.69 -4.25 15.19
N ILE A 38 -1.54 -5.15 14.21
CA ILE A 38 -0.25 -5.75 13.85
C ILE A 38 0.74 -4.68 13.35
N LEU A 39 0.32 -3.81 12.42
CA LEU A 39 1.16 -2.75 11.85
C LEU A 39 1.61 -1.74 12.92
N PHE A 40 0.68 -1.29 13.77
CA PHE A 40 1.00 -0.41 14.89
C PHE A 40 1.98 -1.07 15.87
N SER A 41 1.72 -2.32 16.26
CA SER A 41 2.60 -3.05 17.19
C SER A 41 3.99 -3.25 16.58
N LEU A 42 4.05 -3.55 15.29
CA LEU A 42 5.29 -3.74 14.56
C LEU A 42 6.09 -2.44 14.46
N ILE A 43 5.43 -1.32 14.14
CA ILE A 43 6.06 -0.01 14.08
C ILE A 43 6.56 0.40 15.46
N LEU A 44 5.76 0.22 16.51
CA LEU A 44 6.19 0.52 17.89
C LEU A 44 7.41 -0.33 18.29
N TYR A 45 7.37 -1.63 17.96
CA TYR A 45 8.47 -2.54 18.25
C TYR A 45 9.76 -2.14 17.52
N THR A 46 9.71 -1.93 16.20
CA THR A 46 10.89 -1.55 15.41
C THR A 46 11.40 -0.16 15.79
N SER A 47 10.49 0.75 16.17
CA SER A 47 10.83 2.09 16.60
C SER A 47 11.56 2.13 17.95
N TYR A 48 11.13 1.31 18.92
CA TYR A 48 11.66 1.35 20.27
C TYR A 48 12.91 0.48 20.44
N TYR A 49 12.89 -0.74 19.89
CA TYR A 49 13.94 -1.73 20.13
C TYR A 49 15.07 -1.71 19.08
N LEU A 50 14.87 -1.07 17.92
CA LEU A 50 15.81 -1.12 16.79
C LEU A 50 16.10 0.30 16.26
N PRO A 51 16.81 1.14 17.04
CA PRO A 51 16.97 2.56 16.74
C PRO A 51 17.99 2.86 15.63
N TYR A 52 18.82 1.89 15.24
CA TYR A 52 19.87 2.12 14.25
C TYR A 52 19.30 2.26 12.85
N LYS A 53 19.78 3.26 12.12
CA LYS A 53 19.32 3.57 10.75
C LYS A 53 20.44 3.40 9.76
N TYR A 54 20.08 3.16 8.51
CA TYR A 54 21.03 2.89 7.44
C TYR A 54 20.73 3.73 6.22
N VAL A 55 21.78 4.22 5.58
CA VAL A 55 21.67 5.10 4.42
C VAL A 55 22.40 4.48 3.25
N ARG A 56 21.76 4.47 2.08
CA ARG A 56 22.37 3.93 0.88
C ARG A 56 23.44 4.90 0.36
N VAL A 57 24.60 4.34 0.03
CA VAL A 57 25.72 5.06 -0.56
C VAL A 57 26.23 4.34 -1.82
N GLN A 58 26.94 5.08 -2.65
CA GLN A 58 27.75 4.56 -3.74
C GLN A 58 29.02 3.95 -3.16
N GLY A 59 29.49 2.87 -3.79
CA GLY A 59 30.63 2.12 -3.30
C GLY A 59 30.96 0.95 -4.23
N ARG A 60 31.80 0.04 -3.75
CA ARG A 60 32.34 -1.07 -4.55
C ARG A 60 31.32 -2.14 -4.90
N CYS A 61 30.24 -2.27 -4.13
CA CYS A 61 29.20 -3.26 -4.34
C CYS A 61 27.95 -2.65 -4.99
N GLU A 62 27.01 -3.49 -5.42
CA GLU A 62 25.74 -3.02 -5.98
C GLU A 62 24.84 -2.32 -4.93
N SER A 63 24.95 -2.78 -3.67
CA SER A 63 24.20 -2.22 -2.54
C SER A 63 25.13 -1.93 -1.37
N ASN A 64 25.53 -0.67 -1.23
CA ASN A 64 26.36 -0.22 -0.11
C ASN A 64 25.54 0.65 0.86
N TRP A 65 25.81 0.50 2.15
CA TRP A 65 25.07 1.16 3.23
C TRP A 65 26.02 1.69 4.30
N ILE A 66 25.64 2.78 4.94
CA ILE A 66 26.33 3.31 6.13
C ILE A 66 25.32 3.32 7.27
N GLN A 67 25.74 2.83 8.43
CA GLN A 67 24.95 2.93 9.65
C GLN A 67 25.03 4.34 10.23
N LEU A 68 23.89 4.87 10.67
CA LEU A 68 23.78 6.11 11.43
C LEU A 68 23.61 5.80 12.92
N ASN A 69 24.24 6.64 13.74
CA ASN A 69 24.04 6.75 15.16
C ASN A 69 22.68 7.42 15.46
N LYS A 70 22.26 7.40 16.74
CA LYS A 70 20.98 7.99 17.17
C LYS A 70 20.89 9.50 16.93
N ASP A 71 22.02 10.19 16.90
CA ASP A 71 22.13 11.62 16.61
C ASP A 71 22.19 11.91 15.09
N GLY A 72 22.06 10.89 14.23
CA GLY A 72 22.14 11.01 12.78
C GLY A 72 23.57 11.09 12.23
N SER A 73 24.60 11.08 13.09
CA SER A 73 25.99 11.00 12.65
C SER A 73 26.30 9.61 12.10
N ALA A 74 27.19 9.49 11.11
CA ALA A 74 27.56 8.18 10.59
C ALA A 74 28.45 7.42 11.59
N SER A 75 28.17 6.13 11.77
CA SER A 75 28.97 5.19 12.56
C SER A 75 30.38 5.07 11.96
N GLN A 76 31.38 4.89 12.83
CA GLN A 76 32.76 4.66 12.41
C GLN A 76 33.01 3.28 11.78
N GLN A 77 31.99 2.41 11.75
CA GLN A 77 32.07 1.06 11.17
C GLN A 77 32.26 1.02 9.64
N GLY A 78 32.29 2.18 8.97
CA GLY A 78 32.54 2.27 7.54
C GLY A 78 31.37 1.80 6.69
N THR A 79 31.62 1.59 5.40
CA THR A 79 30.62 1.20 4.41
C THR A 79 30.37 -0.32 4.45
N ILE A 80 29.12 -0.71 4.66
CA ILE A 80 28.63 -2.09 4.64
C ILE A 80 28.24 -2.45 3.21
N CYS A 81 28.84 -3.51 2.67
CA CYS A 81 28.49 -4.08 1.38
C CYS A 81 27.49 -5.22 1.57
N CYS A 82 26.30 -5.08 0.97
CA CYS A 82 25.32 -6.17 0.91
C CYS A 82 25.49 -6.97 -0.38
N SER A 83 25.69 -8.27 -0.21
CA SER A 83 25.73 -9.34 -1.21
C SER A 83 24.82 -10.49 -0.75
N ASP A 84 24.54 -11.46 -1.63
CA ASP A 84 23.70 -12.61 -1.28
C ASP A 84 24.24 -13.42 -0.08
N ASP A 85 25.56 -13.49 0.06
CA ASP A 85 26.24 -14.19 1.17
C ASP A 85 26.17 -13.46 2.51
N THR A 86 25.83 -12.17 2.51
CA THR A 86 25.83 -11.30 3.71
C THR A 86 24.43 -10.96 4.21
N ALA A 87 23.40 -11.66 3.74
CA ALA A 87 21.99 -11.43 4.12
C ALA A 87 21.69 -11.55 5.63
N SER A 88 22.61 -12.07 6.44
CA SER A 88 22.53 -12.14 7.91
C SER A 88 23.06 -10.89 8.63
N ILE A 89 23.80 -10.02 7.94
CA ILE A 89 24.43 -8.82 8.50
C ILE A 89 23.51 -7.62 8.25
N SER A 90 23.16 -6.84 9.27
CA SER A 90 22.34 -5.63 9.07
C SER A 90 23.11 -4.57 8.27
N PRO A 91 22.47 -3.87 7.31
CA PRO A 91 21.04 -3.87 6.99
C PRO A 91 20.67 -4.85 5.86
N CYS A 92 21.54 -5.80 5.51
CA CYS A 92 21.27 -6.80 4.50
C CYS A 92 20.15 -7.73 4.98
N TYR A 93 19.25 -8.10 4.07
CA TYR A 93 18.12 -8.98 4.35
C TYR A 93 17.75 -9.79 3.12
N ARG A 94 17.19 -10.97 3.35
CA ARG A 94 16.76 -11.86 2.27
C ARG A 94 15.65 -11.23 1.44
N GLY A 95 15.79 -11.22 0.12
CA GLY A 95 14.82 -10.60 -0.78
C GLY A 95 14.97 -9.08 -0.91
N MET A 96 16.14 -8.52 -0.57
CA MET A 96 16.46 -7.11 -0.83
C MET A 96 16.32 -6.74 -2.31
N GLU A 97 16.69 -7.64 -3.23
CA GLU A 97 16.49 -7.42 -4.67
C GLU A 97 15.01 -7.32 -5.05
N LEU A 98 14.16 -8.19 -4.48
CA LEU A 98 12.72 -8.10 -4.71
C LEU A 98 12.15 -6.80 -4.14
N SER A 99 12.61 -6.37 -2.96
CA SER A 99 12.22 -5.10 -2.36
C SER A 99 12.59 -3.92 -3.27
N LYS A 100 13.82 -3.85 -3.76
CA LYS A 100 14.26 -2.81 -4.72
C LYS A 100 13.35 -2.76 -5.95
N ILE A 101 13.00 -3.90 -6.52
CA ILE A 101 12.12 -3.97 -7.70
C ILE A 101 10.71 -3.54 -7.32
N ALA A 102 10.16 -4.06 -6.22
CA ALA A 102 8.79 -3.76 -5.79
C ALA A 102 8.59 -2.29 -5.46
N VAL A 103 9.53 -1.67 -4.75
CA VAL A 103 9.45 -0.25 -4.42
C VAL A 103 9.90 0.67 -5.55
N SER A 104 10.44 0.14 -6.65
CA SER A 104 10.75 0.93 -7.84
C SER A 104 9.48 1.53 -8.45
N VAL A 105 9.61 2.63 -9.19
CA VAL A 105 8.48 3.26 -9.88
C VAL A 105 7.74 2.27 -10.79
N LYS A 106 8.45 1.37 -11.48
CA LYS A 106 7.80 0.38 -12.35
C LYS A 106 7.10 -0.71 -11.53
N GLY A 107 7.76 -1.25 -10.51
CA GLY A 107 7.20 -2.32 -9.67
C GLY A 107 5.99 -1.86 -8.86
N ALA A 108 6.05 -0.67 -8.28
CA ALA A 108 5.01 -0.08 -7.45
C ALA A 108 3.71 0.20 -8.21
N TRP A 109 3.78 0.32 -9.53
CA TRP A 109 2.63 0.53 -10.41
C TRP A 109 2.06 -0.75 -11.01
N VAL A 110 2.77 -1.88 -10.91
CA VAL A 110 2.38 -3.15 -11.54
C VAL A 110 2.02 -4.19 -10.50
N PHE A 111 2.89 -4.44 -9.52
CA PHE A 111 2.68 -5.52 -8.56
C PHE A 111 1.39 -5.42 -7.75
N PRO A 112 0.94 -4.22 -7.32
CA PRO A 112 -0.32 -4.14 -6.58
C PRO A 112 -1.57 -4.47 -7.39
N PHE A 113 -1.44 -4.52 -8.72
CA PHE A 113 -2.51 -4.97 -9.60
C PHE A 113 -2.48 -6.48 -9.84
N LEU A 114 -1.47 -7.23 -9.40
CA LEU A 114 -1.35 -8.66 -9.70
C LEU A 114 -2.62 -9.45 -9.40
N PRO A 115 -3.26 -9.33 -8.21
CA PRO A 115 -4.51 -10.03 -7.95
C PRO A 115 -5.62 -9.65 -8.91
N LEU A 116 -5.74 -8.37 -9.26
CA LEU A 116 -6.74 -7.87 -10.20
C LEU A 116 -6.48 -8.35 -11.62
N ILE A 117 -5.22 -8.37 -12.07
CA ILE A 117 -4.80 -8.86 -13.40
C ILE A 117 -5.12 -10.35 -13.51
N ILE A 118 -4.77 -11.15 -12.50
CA ILE A 118 -5.13 -12.58 -12.44
C ILE A 118 -6.67 -12.72 -12.50
N ASN A 119 -7.41 -11.87 -11.78
CA ASN A 119 -8.87 -11.90 -11.80
C ASN A 119 -9.42 -11.58 -13.20
N TYR A 120 -8.89 -10.55 -13.84
CA TYR A 120 -9.25 -10.13 -15.18
C TYR A 120 -9.03 -11.21 -16.23
N ILE A 121 -7.82 -11.80 -16.23
CA ILE A 121 -7.47 -12.93 -17.12
C ILE A 121 -8.42 -14.11 -16.87
N SER A 122 -8.69 -14.44 -15.60
CA SER A 122 -9.56 -15.56 -15.25
C SER A 122 -11.03 -15.36 -15.64
N VAL A 123 -11.51 -14.11 -15.73
CA VAL A 123 -12.86 -13.79 -16.23
C VAL A 123 -12.92 -13.92 -17.75
N ILE A 124 -11.90 -13.44 -18.47
CA ILE A 124 -11.86 -13.44 -19.92
C ILE A 124 -11.69 -14.86 -20.47
N LEU A 125 -10.76 -15.63 -19.90
CA LEU A 125 -10.50 -17.01 -20.32
C LEU A 125 -11.49 -18.02 -19.71
N GLY A 126 -12.37 -17.57 -18.81
CA GLY A 126 -13.35 -18.42 -18.16
C GLY A 126 -14.45 -18.89 -19.11
N PRO A 127 -15.18 -19.96 -18.76
CA PRO A 127 -16.20 -20.58 -19.63
C PRO A 127 -17.43 -19.70 -19.90
N LYS A 128 -17.63 -18.63 -19.12
CA LYS A 128 -18.75 -17.70 -19.25
C LYS A 128 -18.28 -16.26 -19.01
N PRO A 129 -17.63 -15.63 -20.01
CA PRO A 129 -17.21 -14.24 -19.89
C PRO A 129 -18.45 -13.35 -19.73
N SER A 130 -18.40 -12.43 -18.76
CA SER A 130 -19.51 -11.53 -18.45
C SER A 130 -19.02 -10.09 -18.57
N LEU A 131 -19.62 -9.32 -19.48
CA LEU A 131 -19.32 -7.89 -19.65
C LEU A 131 -19.54 -7.09 -18.37
N GLU A 132 -20.50 -7.48 -17.54
CA GLU A 132 -20.73 -6.85 -16.23
C GLU A 132 -19.53 -7.03 -15.29
N HIS A 133 -18.99 -8.24 -15.21
CA HIS A 133 -17.82 -8.53 -14.37
C HIS A 133 -16.59 -7.78 -14.88
N ILE A 134 -16.40 -7.71 -16.19
CA ILE A 134 -15.31 -6.93 -16.81
C ILE A 134 -15.44 -5.45 -16.43
N ARG A 135 -16.63 -4.84 -16.55
CA ARG A 135 -16.85 -3.43 -16.17
C ARG A 135 -16.52 -3.17 -14.70
N VAL A 136 -16.92 -4.08 -13.80
CA VAL A 136 -16.63 -3.96 -12.37
C VAL A 136 -15.13 -4.05 -12.10
N LEU A 137 -14.42 -4.97 -12.77
CA LEU A 137 -12.96 -5.07 -12.68
C LEU A 137 -12.25 -3.82 -13.23
N THR A 138 -12.72 -3.26 -14.35
CA THR A 138 -12.20 -2.01 -14.90
C THR A 138 -12.39 -0.85 -13.94
N ARG A 139 -13.54 -0.74 -13.27
CA ARG A 139 -13.77 0.31 -12.27
C ARG A 139 -12.89 0.14 -11.04
N ARG A 140 -12.66 -1.09 -10.58
CA ARG A 140 -11.65 -1.37 -9.55
C ARG A 140 -10.25 -0.97 -10.00
N ALA A 141 -9.87 -1.28 -11.25
CA ALA A 141 -8.59 -0.86 -11.80
C ALA A 141 -8.43 0.67 -11.78
N LEU A 142 -9.47 1.40 -12.18
CA LEU A 142 -9.48 2.87 -12.14
C LEU A 142 -9.44 3.42 -10.71
N LEU A 143 -10.14 2.80 -9.77
CA LEU A 143 -10.07 3.16 -8.34
C LEU A 143 -8.64 2.99 -7.81
N TYR A 144 -8.01 1.85 -8.07
CA TYR A 144 -6.65 1.55 -7.63
C TYR A 144 -5.64 2.50 -8.28
N ALA A 145 -5.75 2.75 -9.58
CA ALA A 145 -4.94 3.74 -10.29
C ALA A 145 -5.13 5.15 -9.69
N GLY A 146 -6.37 5.51 -9.33
CA GLY A 146 -6.68 6.75 -8.63
C GLY A 146 -6.00 6.87 -7.27
N ILE A 147 -5.97 5.78 -6.49
CA ILE A 147 -5.25 5.72 -5.20
C ILE A 147 -3.74 5.90 -5.41
N MET A 148 -3.16 5.24 -6.40
CA MET A 148 -1.73 5.37 -6.71
C MET A 148 -1.38 6.78 -7.17
N LEU A 149 -2.22 7.39 -8.00
CA LEU A 149 -2.07 8.79 -8.42
C LEU A 149 -2.22 9.75 -7.23
N PHE A 150 -3.18 9.51 -6.35
CA PHE A 150 -3.36 10.28 -5.12
C PHE A 150 -2.11 10.22 -4.24
N ARG A 151 -1.53 9.04 -4.04
CA ARG A 151 -0.25 8.89 -3.33
C ARG A 151 0.85 9.72 -3.99
N LEU A 152 1.00 9.64 -5.31
CA LEU A 152 2.06 10.37 -6.03
C LEU A 152 1.88 11.90 -5.95
N MET A 153 0.66 12.39 -6.12
CA MET A 153 0.39 13.82 -6.27
C MET A 153 0.17 14.51 -4.91
N VAL A 154 -0.60 13.89 -4.03
CA VAL A 154 -0.97 14.48 -2.74
C VAL A 154 0.01 14.04 -1.66
N LEU A 155 0.13 12.74 -1.43
CA LEU A 155 0.94 12.26 -0.30
C LEU A 155 2.44 12.46 -0.50
N TYR A 156 2.91 12.44 -1.75
CA TYR A 156 4.33 12.65 -2.06
C TYR A 156 4.62 14.10 -2.47
N LYS A 157 4.11 14.57 -3.62
CA LYS A 157 4.48 15.91 -4.11
C LYS A 157 3.99 17.06 -3.23
N LEU A 158 2.72 17.03 -2.80
CA LEU A 158 2.16 18.11 -2.00
C LEU A 158 2.72 18.12 -0.58
N LEU A 159 2.71 16.99 0.14
CA LEU A 159 3.21 16.95 1.51
C LEU A 159 4.72 17.26 1.59
N ASN A 160 5.55 16.76 0.67
CA ASN A 160 6.98 17.14 0.64
C ASN A 160 7.16 18.61 0.27
N GLY A 161 6.25 19.20 -0.51
CA GLY A 161 6.25 20.62 -0.82
C GLY A 161 5.88 21.48 0.40
N VAL A 162 4.89 21.04 1.17
CA VAL A 162 4.45 21.67 2.42
C VAL A 162 5.55 21.58 3.48
N GLU A 163 6.17 20.40 3.63
CA GLU A 163 7.28 20.17 4.54
C GLU A 163 8.42 21.16 4.31
N LYS A 164 8.92 21.25 3.07
CA LYS A 164 10.00 22.18 2.71
C LYS A 164 9.69 23.64 3.02
N ARG A 165 8.40 24.00 3.09
CA ARG A 165 7.95 25.36 3.36
C ARG A 165 7.59 25.61 4.82
N ILE A 166 7.17 24.61 5.58
CA ILE A 166 6.62 24.80 6.93
C ILE A 166 7.59 24.31 8.00
N VAL A 167 8.27 23.19 7.79
CA VAL A 167 9.13 22.58 8.81
C VAL A 167 10.29 23.49 9.23
N PRO A 168 10.95 24.26 8.34
CA PRO A 168 11.97 25.23 8.75
C PRO A 168 11.45 26.32 9.70
N PHE A 169 10.15 26.65 9.64
CA PHE A 169 9.54 27.64 10.52
C PHE A 169 9.13 27.06 11.88
N ILE A 170 8.73 25.79 11.93
CA ILE A 170 8.28 25.12 13.17
C ILE A 170 9.46 24.56 13.96
N LEU A 171 10.48 24.08 13.26
CA LEU A 171 11.69 23.49 13.84
C LEU A 171 12.90 24.26 13.28
N PRO A 172 13.28 25.41 13.86
CA PRO A 172 14.37 26.25 13.34
C PRO A 172 15.75 25.57 13.35
N ASN A 173 15.93 24.49 14.12
CA ASN A 173 17.13 23.65 14.11
C ASN A 173 17.02 22.43 13.16
N HIS A 174 15.91 22.27 12.42
CA HIS A 174 15.73 21.21 11.42
C HIS A 174 16.65 21.39 10.21
N ASP A 175 17.06 22.64 9.93
CA ASP A 175 18.04 23.00 8.92
C ASP A 175 19.49 22.81 9.38
N ALA A 176 19.74 21.98 10.41
CA ALA A 176 21.08 21.55 10.79
C ALA A 176 21.71 20.59 9.75
N LYS A 177 21.74 20.99 8.47
CA LYS A 177 22.68 20.55 7.44
C LYS A 177 24.08 21.08 7.78
N LYS A 178 24.62 20.65 8.91
CA LYS A 178 26.06 20.74 9.16
C LYS A 178 26.69 19.58 8.40
N SER A 179 27.24 19.89 7.23
CA SER A 179 28.19 19.06 6.45
C SER A 179 28.39 17.62 6.96
N CYS A 180 27.69 16.63 6.40
CA CYS A 180 27.99 15.23 6.67
C CYS A 180 29.11 14.75 5.72
N TRP A 181 30.08 14.02 6.25
CA TRP A 181 31.23 13.54 5.47
C TRP A 181 30.81 12.54 4.37
N TYR A 182 29.75 11.75 4.61
CA TYR A 182 29.26 10.74 3.68
C TYR A 182 28.42 11.32 2.52
N ARG A 183 28.19 12.64 2.50
CA ARG A 183 27.43 13.33 1.44
C ARG A 183 27.95 13.00 0.05
N PHE A 184 29.27 13.00 -0.13
CA PHE A 184 29.92 12.75 -1.41
C PHE A 184 29.77 11.31 -1.90
N LEU A 185 29.43 10.39 -1.00
CA LEU A 185 29.17 9.00 -1.33
C LEU A 185 27.71 8.79 -1.75
N ARG A 186 26.82 9.78 -1.63
CA ARG A 186 25.41 9.65 -2.04
C ARG A 186 25.20 10.16 -3.46
N HIS A 187 24.31 9.49 -4.19
CA HIS A 187 23.98 9.83 -5.57
C HIS A 187 23.44 11.27 -5.73
N ASP A 188 22.61 11.70 -4.79
CA ASP A 188 22.02 13.04 -4.75
C ASP A 188 22.92 14.09 -4.08
N GLN A 189 24.11 13.67 -3.61
CA GLN A 189 25.07 14.48 -2.87
C GLN A 189 24.39 15.29 -1.77
N LYS A 190 23.54 14.67 -0.94
CA LYS A 190 22.86 15.33 0.18
C LYS A 190 23.03 14.52 1.46
N CYS A 191 22.99 15.19 2.61
CA CYS A 191 22.81 14.49 3.88
C CYS A 191 21.39 13.93 3.97
N VAL A 192 21.18 12.97 4.86
CA VAL A 192 19.81 12.51 5.14
C VAL A 192 19.08 13.65 5.82
N ASP A 193 17.87 13.95 5.35
CA ASP A 193 17.03 14.95 5.96
C ASP A 193 16.59 14.46 7.36
N ALA A 194 16.44 15.36 8.33
CA ALA A 194 16.09 14.99 9.71
C ALA A 194 14.69 14.35 9.82
N PHE A 195 13.87 14.61 8.81
CA PHE A 195 12.56 14.03 8.59
C PHE A 195 12.37 13.87 7.08
N ASP A 196 11.96 12.69 6.64
CA ASP A 196 11.47 12.42 5.29
C ASP A 196 10.10 11.76 5.42
N PHE A 197 9.08 12.32 4.78
CA PHE A 197 7.77 11.67 4.72
C PHE A 197 7.94 10.28 4.13
N SER A 198 7.84 9.23 4.97
CA SER A 198 8.29 7.87 4.65
C SER A 198 7.70 7.34 3.35
N ASP A 199 8.35 7.65 2.23
CA ASP A 199 7.77 7.48 0.89
C ASP A 199 7.51 6.00 0.59
N HIS A 200 8.43 5.15 1.06
CA HIS A 200 8.33 3.71 0.95
C HIS A 200 7.28 3.11 1.89
N LEU A 201 7.18 3.57 3.14
CA LEU A 201 6.14 3.07 4.05
C LEU A 201 4.75 3.48 3.56
N ILE A 202 4.59 4.75 3.16
CA ILE A 202 3.35 5.26 2.57
C ILE A 202 2.99 4.43 1.33
N LEU A 203 3.94 4.17 0.44
CA LEU A 203 3.74 3.30 -0.73
C LEU A 203 3.33 1.89 -0.35
N LEU A 204 4.02 1.25 0.59
CA LEU A 204 3.72 -0.12 0.99
C LEU A 204 2.32 -0.23 1.60
N VAL A 205 1.90 0.73 2.44
CA VAL A 205 0.55 0.73 3.02
C VAL A 205 -0.51 1.09 1.97
N THR A 206 -0.29 2.11 1.15
CA THR A 206 -1.31 2.57 0.19
C THR A 206 -1.46 1.65 -1.00
N HIS A 207 -0.35 1.13 -1.55
CA HIS A 207 -0.37 0.26 -2.71
C HIS A 207 -0.51 -1.20 -2.29
N TYR A 208 0.39 -1.71 -1.44
CA TYR A 208 0.52 -3.15 -1.18
C TYR A 208 -0.31 -3.66 0.01
N ILE A 209 -0.96 -2.78 0.76
CA ILE A 209 -1.95 -3.16 1.79
C ILE A 209 -3.35 -2.76 1.35
N ALA A 210 -3.59 -1.49 1.04
CA ALA A 210 -4.94 -0.99 0.81
C ALA A 210 -5.62 -1.62 -0.42
N ILE A 211 -4.89 -1.75 -1.54
CA ILE A 211 -5.43 -2.35 -2.78
C ILE A 211 -5.72 -3.86 -2.57
N PRO A 212 -4.78 -4.69 -2.10
CA PRO A 212 -5.03 -6.10 -1.82
C PRO A 212 -6.17 -6.32 -0.82
N LEU A 213 -6.28 -5.49 0.22
CA LEU A 213 -7.39 -5.57 1.17
C LEU A 213 -8.75 -5.32 0.51
N PHE A 214 -8.84 -4.32 -0.37
CA PHE A 214 -10.08 -4.05 -1.10
C PHE A 214 -10.41 -5.18 -2.09
N GLU A 215 -9.40 -5.76 -2.74
CA GLU A 215 -9.62 -6.93 -3.60
C GLU A 215 -10.07 -8.15 -2.79
N TRP A 216 -9.49 -8.36 -1.60
CA TRP A 216 -9.94 -9.40 -0.68
C TRP A 216 -11.43 -9.22 -0.34
N PHE A 217 -11.83 -7.99 -0.02
CA PHE A 217 -13.21 -7.65 0.28
C PHE A 217 -14.14 -7.92 -0.91
N ALA A 218 -13.77 -7.48 -2.11
CA ALA A 218 -14.55 -7.71 -3.31
C ALA A 218 -14.71 -9.22 -3.57
N LEU A 219 -13.63 -10.00 -3.50
CA LEU A 219 -13.68 -11.46 -3.65
C LEU A 219 -14.55 -12.16 -2.61
N ALA A 220 -14.65 -11.62 -1.39
CA ALA A 220 -15.53 -12.15 -0.35
C ALA A 220 -17.03 -11.93 -0.67
N ILE A 221 -17.37 -10.83 -1.35
CA ILE A 221 -18.73 -10.54 -1.80
C ILE A 221 -19.08 -11.35 -3.04
N GLU A 222 -18.19 -11.35 -4.03
CA GLU A 222 -18.39 -12.00 -5.33
C GLU A 222 -18.43 -13.54 -5.20
N SER A 223 -17.76 -14.08 -4.17
CA SER A 223 -17.66 -15.52 -3.94
C SER A 223 -17.75 -15.89 -2.44
N PRO A 224 -18.97 -15.88 -1.86
CA PRO A 224 -19.17 -16.13 -0.43
C PRO A 224 -19.17 -17.61 -0.03
N ARG A 225 -19.28 -18.55 -0.98
CA ARG A 225 -19.28 -20.01 -0.72
C ARG A 225 -17.86 -20.58 -0.53
N LEU A 226 -17.80 -21.82 -0.01
CA LEU A 226 -16.59 -22.54 0.45
C LEU A 226 -15.38 -22.31 -0.46
N TRP A 227 -14.32 -21.79 0.17
CA TRP A 227 -13.13 -21.21 -0.45
C TRP A 227 -12.28 -22.19 -1.28
N TYR A 228 -12.46 -23.49 -1.11
CA TYR A 228 -11.62 -24.54 -1.69
C TYR A 228 -12.24 -25.27 -2.89
N ASN A 229 -13.52 -25.08 -3.17
CA ASN A 229 -14.20 -25.81 -4.25
C ASN A 229 -13.93 -25.24 -5.65
N ASN A 230 -13.17 -24.16 -5.76
CA ASN A 230 -12.88 -23.51 -7.03
C ASN A 230 -11.43 -23.02 -7.06
N LEU A 231 -10.62 -23.67 -7.88
CA LEU A 231 -9.19 -23.36 -8.06
C LEU A 231 -8.96 -21.87 -8.37
N ARG A 232 -9.83 -21.25 -9.17
CA ARG A 232 -9.74 -19.82 -9.49
C ARG A 232 -9.78 -18.95 -8.23
N ILE A 233 -10.74 -19.23 -7.34
CA ILE A 233 -10.90 -18.45 -6.10
C ILE A 233 -9.73 -18.69 -5.16
N VAL A 234 -9.23 -19.94 -5.10
CA VAL A 234 -8.04 -20.28 -4.31
C VAL A 234 -6.83 -19.49 -4.80
N VAL A 235 -6.54 -19.50 -6.10
CA VAL A 235 -5.41 -18.78 -6.69
C VAL A 235 -5.53 -17.27 -6.45
N LEU A 236 -6.72 -16.69 -6.62
CA LEU A 236 -6.94 -15.25 -6.37
C LEU A 236 -6.75 -14.86 -4.92
N ARG A 237 -7.22 -15.68 -3.97
CA ARG A 237 -7.01 -15.38 -2.55
C ARG A 237 -5.56 -15.58 -2.13
N LEU A 238 -4.89 -16.60 -2.68
CA LEU A 238 -3.47 -16.82 -2.46
C LEU A 238 -2.63 -15.66 -2.99
N SER A 239 -2.94 -15.11 -4.17
CA SER A 239 -2.19 -13.96 -4.70
C SER A 239 -2.33 -12.73 -3.81
N VAL A 240 -3.55 -12.41 -3.37
CA VAL A 240 -3.78 -11.31 -2.40
C VAL A 240 -3.05 -11.57 -1.09
N PHE A 241 -3.09 -12.80 -0.57
CA PHE A 241 -2.42 -13.17 0.68
C PHE A 241 -0.90 -13.03 0.60
N MET A 242 -0.30 -13.52 -0.49
CA MET A 242 1.14 -13.42 -0.74
C MET A 242 1.59 -11.96 -0.84
N GLU A 243 0.77 -11.12 -1.47
CA GLU A 243 1.05 -9.68 -1.56
C GLU A 243 1.01 -9.02 -0.17
N LEU A 244 -0.02 -9.30 0.64
CA LEU A 244 -0.13 -8.78 2.00
C LEU A 244 1.04 -9.21 2.90
N ILE A 245 1.47 -10.47 2.82
CA ILE A 245 2.65 -10.95 3.57
C ILE A 245 3.91 -10.20 3.13
N THR A 246 4.10 -10.08 1.82
CA THR A 246 5.26 -9.37 1.24
C THR A 246 5.28 -7.92 1.69
N ALA A 247 4.11 -7.27 1.71
CA ALA A 247 3.94 -5.91 2.19
C ALA A 247 4.33 -5.77 3.67
N VAL A 248 3.81 -6.63 4.55
CA VAL A 248 4.15 -6.62 5.99
C VAL A 248 5.64 -6.87 6.20
N TYR A 249 6.23 -7.79 5.44
CA TYR A 249 7.67 -8.06 5.49
C TYR A 249 8.49 -6.83 5.08
N PHE A 250 8.14 -6.16 3.98
CA PHE A 250 8.84 -4.94 3.56
C PHE A 250 8.60 -3.77 4.52
N ILE A 251 7.40 -3.63 5.09
CA ILE A 251 7.13 -2.62 6.13
C ILE A 251 8.03 -2.87 7.35
N TYR A 252 8.18 -4.12 7.79
CA TYR A 252 9.08 -4.48 8.88
C TYR A 252 10.52 -4.04 8.61
N ILE A 253 11.05 -4.40 7.45
CA ILE A 253 12.41 -4.06 7.05
C ILE A 253 12.58 -2.54 6.93
N THR A 254 11.63 -1.86 6.30
CA THR A 254 11.65 -0.42 6.07
C THR A 254 11.60 0.38 7.36
N THR A 255 10.70 0.02 8.27
CA THR A 255 10.57 0.67 9.59
C THR A 255 11.78 0.40 10.49
N LYS A 256 12.31 -0.83 10.43
CA LYS A 256 13.51 -1.24 11.17
C LYS A 256 14.73 -0.43 10.73
N TYR A 257 15.07 -0.44 9.44
CA TYR A 257 16.37 0.03 8.98
C TYR A 257 16.40 1.45 8.42
N PHE A 258 15.29 1.98 7.88
CA PHE A 258 15.37 3.17 7.02
C PHE A 258 14.67 4.41 7.55
N HIS A 259 13.62 4.26 8.37
CA HIS A 259 12.83 5.39 8.86
C HIS A 259 12.84 5.55 10.37
N THR A 260 12.75 6.79 10.83
CA THR A 260 12.67 7.13 12.26
C THR A 260 11.32 6.72 12.85
N PRO A 261 11.21 6.55 14.19
CA PRO A 261 9.93 6.29 14.85
C PRO A 261 8.82 7.28 14.49
N LEU A 262 9.15 8.57 14.48
CA LEU A 262 8.20 9.63 14.21
C LEU A 262 7.71 9.58 12.77
N GLU A 263 8.63 9.38 11.82
CA GLU A 263 8.32 9.19 10.40
C GLU A 263 7.36 8.00 10.20
N ASN A 264 7.65 6.86 10.84
CA ASN A 264 6.82 5.67 10.75
C ASN A 264 5.39 5.91 11.26
N VAL A 265 5.26 6.57 12.41
CA VAL A 265 3.95 6.87 13.02
C VAL A 265 3.16 7.85 12.16
N ILE A 266 3.78 8.93 11.70
CA ILE A 266 3.13 9.94 10.86
C ILE A 266 2.67 9.30 9.54
N ALA A 267 3.53 8.52 8.90
CA ALA A 267 3.19 7.80 7.66
C ALA A 267 2.00 6.85 7.85
N LEU A 268 1.96 6.08 8.95
CA LEU A 268 0.83 5.20 9.24
C LEU A 268 -0.46 6.00 9.45
N VAL A 269 -0.44 7.03 10.29
CA VAL A 269 -1.62 7.88 10.56
C VAL A 269 -2.16 8.50 9.27
N LEU A 270 -1.29 9.01 8.41
CA LEU A 270 -1.70 9.61 7.14
C LEU A 270 -2.30 8.60 6.17
N THR A 271 -1.68 7.42 6.03
CA THR A 271 -2.22 6.37 5.16
C THR A 271 -3.54 5.82 5.67
N GLU A 272 -3.72 5.73 6.99
CA GLU A 272 -4.99 5.39 7.62
C GLU A 272 -6.08 6.42 7.28
N ILE A 273 -5.83 7.70 7.56
CA ILE A 273 -6.82 8.76 7.37
C ILE A 273 -7.13 9.02 5.90
N CYS A 274 -6.11 9.04 5.05
CA CYS A 274 -6.25 9.49 3.66
C CYS A 274 -6.58 8.36 2.68
N VAL A 275 -6.32 7.09 3.01
CA VAL A 275 -6.51 5.97 2.07
C VAL A 275 -7.33 4.84 2.67
N LEU A 276 -6.90 4.23 3.77
CA LEU A 276 -7.57 3.04 4.33
C LEU A 276 -8.97 3.38 4.87
N TYR A 277 -9.13 4.50 5.58
CA TYR A 277 -10.42 4.91 6.12
C TYR A 277 -11.44 5.27 5.02
N PRO A 278 -11.10 6.06 3.98
CA PRO A 278 -11.99 6.26 2.83
C PRO A 278 -12.37 4.96 2.11
N LEU A 279 -11.42 4.04 1.90
CA LEU A 279 -11.71 2.73 1.32
C LEU A 279 -12.63 1.88 2.22
N TYR A 280 -12.43 1.95 3.53
CA TYR A 280 -13.34 1.32 4.49
C TYR A 280 -14.75 1.92 4.41
N LEU A 281 -14.88 3.25 4.33
CA LEU A 281 -16.18 3.90 4.12
C LEU A 281 -16.81 3.50 2.78
N LEU A 282 -16.02 3.33 1.73
CA LEU A 282 -16.46 2.83 0.42
C LEU A 282 -16.99 1.39 0.54
N SER A 283 -16.30 0.53 1.29
CA SER A 283 -16.72 -0.86 1.54
C SER A 283 -18.04 -0.97 2.30
N GLN A 284 -18.47 0.11 2.96
CA GLN A 284 -19.75 0.20 3.69
C GLN A 284 -20.82 1.01 2.97
N ASP A 285 -20.53 1.47 1.75
CA ASP A 285 -21.38 2.41 0.99
C ASP A 285 -21.69 3.71 1.78
N ARG A 286 -20.78 4.09 2.68
CA ARG A 286 -20.88 5.29 3.53
C ARG A 286 -20.09 6.47 2.97
N LEU A 287 -19.12 6.23 2.09
CA LEU A 287 -18.25 7.29 1.56
C LEU A 287 -19.04 8.37 0.83
N ALA A 288 -19.97 7.99 -0.05
CA ALA A 288 -20.84 8.92 -0.76
C ALA A 288 -21.74 9.75 0.19
N ASN A 289 -22.06 9.21 1.37
CA ASN A 289 -22.86 9.90 2.38
C ASN A 289 -22.01 10.87 3.24
N PHE A 290 -20.72 10.60 3.40
CA PHE A 290 -19.81 11.39 4.23
C PHE A 290 -19.42 12.74 3.59
N VAL A 291 -19.25 12.79 2.26
CA VAL A 291 -18.68 13.95 1.55
C VAL A 291 -19.72 14.73 0.72
N THR A 292 -21.03 14.46 0.90
CA THR A 292 -22.21 15.02 0.19
C THR A 292 -22.75 14.10 -0.93
N LYS A 293 -23.95 13.52 -0.73
CA LYS A 293 -24.61 12.51 -1.60
C LYS A 293 -24.63 12.82 -3.11
N ARG A 294 -24.58 14.09 -3.50
CA ARG A 294 -24.71 14.53 -4.90
C ARG A 294 -23.40 14.53 -5.68
N GLN A 295 -22.24 14.65 -5.02
CA GLN A 295 -20.95 14.84 -5.70
C GLN A 295 -20.19 13.53 -5.97
N LEU A 296 -20.49 12.45 -5.23
CA LEU A 296 -19.70 11.20 -5.27
C LEU A 296 -20.58 9.95 -5.49
N SER A 297 -21.68 10.09 -6.25
CA SER A 297 -22.55 8.95 -6.61
C SER A 297 -21.82 7.85 -7.38
N TRP A 298 -20.69 8.16 -8.02
CA TRP A 298 -19.80 7.21 -8.69
C TRP A 298 -18.89 6.42 -7.74
N LEU A 299 -18.76 6.84 -6.47
CA LEU A 299 -18.04 6.13 -5.39
C LEU A 299 -18.99 5.29 -4.51
N GLN A 300 -20.03 4.72 -5.10
CA GLN A 300 -20.89 3.76 -4.41
C GLN A 300 -20.35 2.34 -4.58
N LEU A 301 -20.54 1.52 -3.56
CA LEU A 301 -20.01 0.15 -3.52
C LEU A 301 -20.49 -0.69 -4.71
N GLN A 302 -21.74 -0.51 -5.12
CA GLN A 302 -22.38 -1.24 -6.24
C GLN A 302 -21.63 -1.13 -7.57
N TRP A 303 -20.75 -0.14 -7.72
CA TRP A 303 -19.95 0.03 -8.92
C TRP A 303 -18.70 -0.85 -8.96
N PHE A 304 -18.25 -1.34 -7.80
CA PHE A 304 -16.96 -2.00 -7.60
C PHE A 304 -17.07 -3.49 -7.23
N VAL A 305 -18.28 -4.00 -6.99
CA VAL A 305 -18.50 -5.43 -6.66
C VAL A 305 -19.69 -6.01 -7.41
N SER A 306 -19.58 -7.27 -7.81
CA SER A 306 -20.65 -8.04 -8.45
C SER A 306 -21.19 -9.14 -7.52
N PRO A 307 -22.33 -8.94 -6.82
CA PRO A 307 -22.86 -9.98 -5.95
C PRO A 307 -23.23 -11.24 -6.76
N PRO A 308 -23.20 -12.44 -6.16
CA PRO A 308 -23.35 -13.69 -6.90
C PRO A 308 -24.73 -13.76 -7.56
N SER A 309 -24.76 -14.20 -8.82
CA SER A 309 -25.98 -14.29 -9.63
C SER A 309 -27.00 -15.29 -9.10
N SER A 310 -26.58 -16.24 -8.26
CA SER A 310 -27.43 -17.26 -7.62
C SER A 310 -28.35 -16.72 -6.52
N PHE A 311 -28.22 -15.45 -6.14
CA PHE A 311 -29.05 -14.79 -5.13
C PHE A 311 -29.98 -13.71 -5.73
N LYS A 312 -30.29 -13.79 -7.03
CA LYS A 312 -31.37 -12.99 -7.63
C LYS A 312 -32.72 -13.41 -7.04
#